data_AF-A0A353VWQ5-F1
#
_entry.id   AF-A0A353VWQ5-F1
#
_cell.length_a   1.000
_cell.length_b   1.000
_cell.length_c   1.000
_cell.angle_alpha   90.00
_cell.angle_beta   90.00
_cell.angle_gamma   90.00
#
_symmetry.space_group_name_H-M   'P 1'
#
loop_
_entity.id
_entity.type
_entity.pdbx_description
1 polymer ?
#
loop_
_entity_poly.entity_id
_entity_poly.type
_entity_poly.pdbx_seq_one_letter_code
_entity_poly.pdbx_strand_id
1 'polypeptide(L)'
;KKFFKTNFDYPKLVEEENISIIPNVSNPDRIIESIILQHWNIFEDNISFPHYSNLSDNERPLFYDSLRKNYPIRYEFPNRFIDINQCNNTNIFDDSTVDNLKRLGFKLKKT
;
A
#
# COMPACT_ATOMS: atom_id res chain seq x y z
N LYS A 1 -29.48 -3.12 -3.93
CA LYS A 1 -29.09 -2.19 -2.83
C LYS A 1 -28.42 -0.96 -3.44
N LYS A 2 -28.89 0.25 -3.11
CA LYS A 2 -28.18 1.50 -3.45
C LYS A 2 -26.97 1.62 -2.52
N PHE A 3 -25.78 1.83 -3.07
CA PHE A 3 -24.55 2.09 -2.33
C PHE A 3 -24.20 3.57 -2.46
N PHE A 4 -23.52 4.12 -1.45
CA PHE A 4 -22.99 5.48 -1.50
C PHE A 4 -21.80 5.54 -2.46
N LYS A 5 -21.63 6.68 -3.12
CA LYS A 5 -20.41 6.96 -3.89
C LYS A 5 -19.26 7.20 -2.91
N THR A 6 -18.14 6.52 -3.13
CA THR A 6 -16.92 6.62 -2.32
C THR A 6 -15.81 7.34 -3.09
N ASN A 7 -14.73 7.68 -2.40
CA ASN A 7 -13.47 8.16 -3.00
C ASN A 7 -12.67 7.04 -3.69
N PHE A 8 -13.06 5.77 -3.50
CA PHE A 8 -12.48 4.65 -4.21
C PHE A 8 -13.17 4.43 -5.55
N ASP A 9 -12.35 4.26 -6.58
CA ASP A 9 -12.81 3.75 -7.87
C ASP A 9 -12.97 2.23 -7.80
N TYR A 10 -13.90 1.69 -8.59
CA TYR A 10 -14.04 0.24 -8.74
C TYR A 10 -12.75 -0.31 -9.35
N PRO A 11 -12.00 -1.15 -8.62
CA PRO A 11 -10.78 -1.70 -9.17
C PRO A 11 -11.17 -2.67 -10.28
N LYS A 12 -10.59 -2.47 -11.48
CA LYS A 12 -10.55 -3.55 -12.47
C LYS A 12 -9.74 -4.68 -11.84
N LEU A 13 -10.27 -5.90 -11.85
CA LEU A 13 -9.49 -7.10 -11.52
C LEU A 13 -8.36 -7.20 -12.54
N VAL A 14 -7.18 -6.73 -12.14
CA VAL A 14 -5.94 -6.92 -12.87
C VAL A 14 -5.14 -7.88 -12.03
N GLU A 15 -4.94 -9.10 -12.54
CA GLU A 15 -3.98 -10.04 -11.98
C GLU A 15 -2.58 -9.58 -12.42
N GLU A 16 -2.07 -8.53 -11.76
CA GLU A 16 -0.68 -8.13 -11.95
C GLU A 16 0.19 -9.00 -11.07
N GLU A 17 0.66 -10.11 -11.64
CA GLU A 17 1.74 -10.88 -11.04
C GLU A 17 3.03 -10.04 -11.03
N ASN A 18 3.70 -10.02 -9.87
CA ASN A 18 5.07 -9.51 -9.72
C ASN A 18 5.24 -7.98 -9.93
N ILE A 19 4.50 -7.18 -9.16
CA ILE A 19 4.62 -5.72 -9.19
C ILE A 19 5.98 -5.28 -8.61
N SER A 20 6.74 -4.54 -9.41
CA SER A 20 8.05 -4.01 -9.03
C SER A 20 7.92 -2.67 -8.31
N ILE A 21 8.63 -2.50 -7.21
CA ILE A 21 8.80 -1.24 -6.48
C ILE A 21 10.26 -0.81 -6.65
N ILE A 22 10.46 0.42 -7.12
CA ILE A 22 11.76 1.09 -7.08
C ILE A 22 11.75 1.97 -5.83
N PRO A 23 12.53 1.63 -4.78
CA PRO A 23 12.52 2.41 -3.54
C PRO A 23 12.95 3.85 -3.78
N ASN A 24 12.06 4.79 -3.45
CA ASN A 24 12.44 6.18 -3.25
C ASN A 24 12.83 6.37 -1.79
N VAL A 25 14.14 6.44 -1.53
CA VAL A 25 14.68 6.59 -0.17
C VAL A 25 15.39 7.93 -0.05
N SER A 26 14.82 8.84 0.74
CA SER A 26 15.43 10.12 1.11
C SER A 26 16.17 10.08 2.45
N ASN A 27 15.82 9.13 3.33
CA ASN A 27 16.44 8.95 4.64
C ASN A 27 16.90 7.48 4.87
N PRO A 28 18.23 7.23 4.93
CA PRO A 28 18.80 5.90 5.17
C PRO A 28 18.37 5.25 6.49
N ASP A 29 18.06 6.03 7.54
CA ASP A 29 17.69 5.45 8.84
C ASP A 29 16.26 4.88 8.85
N ARG A 30 15.47 5.16 7.80
CA ARG A 30 14.06 4.78 7.67
C ARG A 30 13.74 4.10 6.35
N ILE A 31 14.69 3.35 5.79
CA ILE A 31 14.53 2.68 4.49
C ILE A 31 13.34 1.73 4.51
N ILE A 32 13.28 0.83 5.50
CA ILE A 32 12.23 -0.19 5.59
C ILE A 32 10.86 0.46 5.74
N GLU A 33 10.73 1.45 6.63
CA GLU A 33 9.49 2.23 6.80
C GLU A 33 9.08 2.91 5.49
N SER A 34 10.03 3.53 4.79
CA SER A 34 9.78 4.22 3.52
C SER A 34 9.30 3.25 2.43
N ILE A 35 9.85 2.04 2.37
CA ILE A 35 9.43 0.99 1.43
C ILE A 35 8.04 0.46 1.78
N ILE A 36 7.77 0.23 3.07
CA ILE A 36 6.44 -0.19 3.54
C ILE A 36 5.40 0.86 3.17
N LEU A 37 5.67 2.15 3.39
CA LEU A 37 4.74 3.23 3.04
C LEU A 37 4.52 3.39 1.53
N GLN A 38 5.55 3.15 0.71
CA GLN A 38 5.41 3.12 -0.75
C GLN A 38 4.59 1.92 -1.25
N HIS A 39 4.68 0.78 -0.55
CA HIS A 39 3.85 -0.39 -0.85
C HIS A 39 2.41 -0.20 -0.37
N TRP A 40 2.25 0.32 0.85
CA TRP A 40 0.99 0.50 1.51
C TRP A 40 1.02 1.71 2.46
N ASN A 41 0.35 2.78 2.03
CA ASN A 41 0.07 3.93 2.86
C ASN A 41 -1.31 3.77 3.54
N ILE A 42 -1.34 3.42 4.82
CA ILE A 42 -2.59 3.26 5.59
C ILE A 42 -3.43 4.55 5.63
N PHE A 43 -2.80 5.72 5.49
CA PHE A 43 -3.52 6.99 5.51
C PHE A 43 -4.45 7.17 4.31
N GLU A 44 -4.26 6.41 3.22
CA GLU A 44 -5.16 6.42 2.06
C GLU A 44 -6.52 5.75 2.36
N ASP A 45 -6.57 4.86 3.35
CA ASP A 45 -7.84 4.28 3.83
C ASP A 45 -8.58 5.17 4.80
N ASN A 46 -7.93 6.24 5.27
CA ASN A 46 -8.48 7.03 6.34
C ASN A 46 -9.78 7.68 5.85
N ILE A 47 -10.89 7.23 6.46
CA ILE A 47 -12.19 7.82 6.20
C ILE A 47 -12.15 9.22 6.78
N SER A 48 -12.47 10.23 5.97
CA SER A 48 -12.61 11.60 6.45
C SER A 48 -13.64 11.64 7.59
N PHE A 49 -13.15 11.79 8.82
CA PHE A 49 -13.97 11.79 10.03
C PHE A 49 -15.12 12.82 9.95
N PRO A 50 -14.92 14.05 9.46
CA PRO A 50 -16.01 15.01 9.25
C PRO A 50 -17.10 14.53 8.30
N HIS A 51 -16.74 13.78 7.24
CA HIS A 51 -17.75 13.26 6.31
C HIS A 51 -18.58 12.16 6.97
N TYR A 52 -17.92 11.22 7.65
CA TYR A 52 -18.58 10.11 8.33
C TYR A 52 -19.46 10.57 9.51
N SER A 53 -18.99 11.54 10.30
CA SER A 53 -19.73 12.07 11.44
C SER A 53 -21.02 12.80 11.05
N ASN A 54 -21.04 13.39 9.85
CA ASN A 54 -22.20 14.11 9.32
C ASN A 54 -23.28 13.19 8.73
N LEU A 55 -23.00 11.90 8.56
CA LEU A 55 -24.00 10.91 8.13
C LEU A 55 -24.95 10.57 9.28
N SER A 56 -26.22 10.38 8.95
CA SER A 56 -27.22 9.88 9.90
C SER A 56 -27.05 8.39 10.20
N ASP A 57 -27.65 7.90 11.29
CA ASP A 57 -27.43 6.54 11.80
C ASP A 57 -27.77 5.43 10.78
N ASN A 58 -28.76 5.66 9.92
CA ASN A 58 -29.14 4.73 8.84
C ASN A 58 -28.24 4.83 7.60
N GLU A 59 -27.51 5.94 7.41
CA GLU A 59 -26.60 6.16 6.28
C GLU A 59 -25.19 5.62 6.55
N ARG A 60 -24.70 5.73 7.78
CA ARG A 60 -23.38 5.23 8.21
C ARG A 60 -23.10 3.78 7.81
N PRO A 61 -23.99 2.79 8.08
CA PRO A 61 -23.72 1.40 7.69
C PRO A 61 -23.68 1.21 6.16
N LEU A 62 -24.54 1.91 5.42
CA LEU A 62 -24.56 1.86 3.96
C LEU A 62 -23.29 2.47 3.36
N PHE A 63 -22.79 3.56 3.95
CA PHE A 63 -21.54 4.18 3.56
C PHE A 63 -20.35 3.27 3.86
N TYR A 64 -20.29 2.68 5.06
CA TYR A 64 -19.23 1.74 5.44
C TYR A 64 -19.19 0.50 4.54
N ASP A 65 -20.35 -0.08 4.23
CA ASP A 65 -20.47 -1.19 3.26
C ASP A 65 -19.99 -0.78 1.86
N SER A 66 -20.22 0.48 1.47
CA SER A 66 -19.76 1.00 0.17
C SER A 66 -18.24 1.08 0.10
N LEU A 67 -17.58 1.52 1.19
CA LEU A 67 -16.11 1.54 1.28
C LEU A 67 -15.53 0.13 1.13
N ARG A 68 -16.12 -0.85 1.82
CA ARG A 68 -15.67 -2.26 1.74
C ARG A 68 -15.89 -2.85 0.36
N LYS A 69 -17.03 -2.54 -0.27
CA LYS A 69 -17.38 -3.06 -1.60
C LYS A 69 -16.49 -2.48 -2.69
N ASN A 70 -16.11 -1.21 -2.58
CA ASN A 70 -15.29 -0.52 -3.56
C ASN A 70 -13.81 -0.46 -3.15
N TYR A 71 -13.39 -1.25 -2.16
CA TYR A 71 -12.05 -1.18 -1.64
C TYR A 71 -11.03 -1.49 -2.75
N PRO A 72 -9.96 -0.68 -2.91
CA PRO A 72 -8.99 -0.88 -3.97
C PRO A 72 -8.31 -2.25 -3.84
N ILE A 73 -7.88 -2.83 -4.96
CA ILE A 73 -7.08 -4.05 -4.91
C ILE A 73 -5.79 -3.75 -4.15
N ARG A 74 -5.51 -4.62 -3.18
CA ARG A 74 -4.28 -4.59 -2.40
C ARG A 74 -3.55 -5.90 -2.53
N TYR A 75 -2.25 -5.78 -2.44
CA TYR A 75 -1.34 -6.89 -2.55
C TYR A 75 -0.51 -6.94 -1.30
N GLU A 76 -0.18 -8.14 -0.85
CA GLU A 76 0.74 -8.33 0.27
C GLU A 76 2.21 -8.23 -0.16
N PHE A 77 3.12 -8.13 0.81
CA PHE A 77 4.57 -8.04 0.58
C PHE A 77 5.13 -9.14 -0.35
N PRO A 78 4.70 -10.42 -0.28
CA PRO A 78 5.18 -11.49 -1.18
C PRO A 78 4.85 -11.29 -2.66
N ASN A 79 3.89 -10.42 -2.98
CA ASN A 79 3.51 -10.08 -4.35
C ASN A 79 4.34 -8.93 -4.93
N ARG A 80 5.39 -8.48 -4.23
CA ARG A 80 6.25 -7.38 -4.64
C ARG A 80 7.69 -7.79 -4.83
N PHE A 81 8.31 -7.20 -5.85
CA PHE A 81 9.74 -7.19 -6.03
C PHE A 81 10.30 -5.82 -5.73
N ILE A 82 11.29 -5.75 -4.84
CA ILE A 82 12.07 -4.54 -4.60
C ILE A 82 13.26 -4.56 -5.56
N ASP A 83 13.28 -3.61 -6.50
CA ASP A 83 14.42 -3.40 -7.39
C ASP A 83 15.41 -2.43 -6.72
N ILE A 84 16.32 -3.00 -5.94
CA ILE A 84 17.34 -2.23 -5.22
C ILE A 84 18.42 -1.67 -6.15
N ASN A 85 18.60 -2.26 -7.34
CA ASN A 85 19.61 -1.83 -8.31
C ASN A 85 19.25 -0.49 -8.96
N GLN A 86 17.95 -0.21 -9.07
CA GLN A 86 17.43 1.05 -9.63
C GLN A 86 17.30 2.16 -8.58
N CYS A 87 17.70 1.90 -7.34
CA CYS A 87 17.75 2.94 -6.31
C CYS A 87 18.98 3.83 -6.53
N ASN A 88 18.78 5.15 -6.53
CA ASN A 88 19.84 6.14 -6.71
C ASN A 88 20.98 6.04 -5.67
N ASN A 89 20.71 5.39 -4.54
CA ASN A 89 21.70 5.09 -3.51
C ASN A 89 21.63 3.59 -3.24
N THR A 90 22.56 2.81 -3.76
CA THR A 90 22.58 1.34 -3.57
C THR A 90 23.25 0.96 -2.25
N ASN A 91 24.15 1.80 -1.73
CA ASN A 91 24.95 1.55 -0.53
C ASN A 91 24.13 1.59 0.77
N ILE A 92 22.88 2.04 0.72
CA ILE A 92 21.97 2.06 1.87
C ILE A 92 21.34 0.69 2.15
N PHE A 93 21.37 -0.24 1.18
CA PHE A 93 20.86 -1.60 1.35
C PHE A 93 21.95 -2.55 1.83
N ASP A 94 22.34 -2.39 3.09
CA ASP A 94 23.23 -3.34 3.76
C ASP A 94 22.58 -4.74 3.92
N ASP A 95 23.37 -5.73 4.31
CA ASP A 95 22.89 -7.11 4.44
C ASP A 95 21.76 -7.24 5.48
N SER A 96 21.80 -6.42 6.53
CA SER A 96 20.76 -6.36 7.57
C SER A 96 19.42 -5.87 7.00
N THR A 97 19.44 -4.79 6.22
CA THR A 97 18.25 -4.24 5.56
C THR A 97 17.66 -5.24 4.59
N VAL A 98 18.51 -5.89 3.79
CA VAL A 98 18.09 -6.94 2.86
C VAL A 98 17.44 -8.13 3.59
N ASP A 99 18.05 -8.60 4.68
CA ASP A 99 17.50 -9.71 5.47
C ASP A 99 16.14 -9.34 6.09
N ASN A 100 16.03 -8.15 6.68
CA ASN A 100 14.78 -7.68 7.26
C ASN A 100 13.66 -7.56 6.22
N LEU A 101 13.95 -7.06 5.01
CA LEU A 101 12.96 -7.00 3.92
C LEU A 101 12.49 -8.40 3.50
N LYS A 102 13.41 -9.38 3.40
CA LYS A 102 13.06 -10.77 3.11
C LYS A 102 12.20 -11.39 4.22
N ARG A 103 12.51 -11.11 5.49
CA ARG A 103 11.75 -11.59 6.65
C ARG A 103 10.34 -11.01 6.71
N LEU A 104 10.15 -9.78 6.20
CA LEU A 104 8.82 -9.20 5.98
C LEU A 104 8.06 -9.86 4.82
N GLY A 105 8.74 -10.62 3.96
CA GLY A 105 8.14 -11.34 2.84
C GLY A 105 8.37 -10.67 1.49
N PHE A 106 9.11 -9.56 1.41
CA PHE A 106 9.45 -8.97 0.11
C PHE A 106 10.42 -9.86 -0.67
N LYS A 107 10.23 -9.93 -1.99
CA LYS A 107 11.22 -10.47 -2.91
C LYS A 107 12.16 -9.34 -3.32
N LEU A 108 13.46 -9.60 -3.44
CA LEU A 108 14.42 -8.62 -3.93
C LEU A 108 14.96 -9.05 -5.28
N LYS A 109 15.05 -8.09 -6.20
CA LYS A 109 15.78 -8.25 -7.45
C LYS A 109 17.18 -7.68 -7.22
N LYS A 110 18.13 -8.58 -6.96
CA LYS A 110 19.56 -8.27 -6.84
C LYS A 110 20.24 -8.81 -8.11
N THR A 111 21.14 -8.03 -8.72
CA THR A 111 22.00 -8.56 -9.79
C THR A 111 23.05 -9.49 -9.19
#